data_AF-A0A3M1GZL6-F1
#
_entry.id   AF-A0A3M1GZL6-F1
#
_cell.length_a   1.000
_cell.length_b   1.000
_cell.length_c   1.000
_cell.angle_alpha   90.00
_cell.angle_beta   90.00
_cell.angle_gamma   90.00
#
_symmetry.space_group_name_H-M   'P 1'
#
loop_
_entity.id
_entity.type
_entity.pdbx_description
1 polymer ?
#
loop_
_entity_poly.entity_id
_entity_poly.type
_entity_poly.pdbx_seq_one_letter_code
_entity_poly.pdbx_strand_id
1 'polypeptide(L)'
;MHAVSLQPNDPPLHSMFNGANWSPPDQLPTADIVELLRIAVTGGNTLHVVWTVKTAQPFTVWYMQGKTTAPAVPFQPVPAPPPAASANPAASQAEATAEPGTGLSPRAADIPHDYRPVARMTPGNLVLLGVVPALLALVIIFAIRIAQIRWPKEY
;
A
#
# COMPACT_ATOMS: atom_id res chain seq x y z
N MET A 1 2.13 -17.45 -9.57
CA MET A 1 2.28 -16.66 -8.33
C MET A 1 1.91 -15.21 -8.64
N HIS A 2 1.36 -14.47 -7.68
CA HIS A 2 0.99 -13.06 -7.85
C HIS A 2 1.77 -12.21 -6.86
N ALA A 3 2.22 -11.04 -7.31
CA ALA A 3 2.82 -10.02 -6.47
C ALA A 3 2.02 -8.73 -6.63
N VAL A 4 1.82 -8.04 -5.50
CA VAL A 4 1.27 -6.69 -5.49
C VAL A 4 2.21 -5.80 -4.70
N SER A 5 2.54 -4.65 -5.27
CA SER A 5 3.35 -3.63 -4.63
C SER A 5 2.46 -2.46 -4.21
N LEU A 6 2.60 -2.04 -2.95
CA LEU A 6 2.02 -0.82 -2.42
C LEU A 6 3.17 0.16 -2.17
N GLN A 7 3.34 1.11 -3.08
CA GLN A 7 4.26 2.22 -2.86
C GLN A 7 3.47 3.43 -2.35
N PRO A 8 3.96 4.14 -1.32
CA PRO A 8 3.29 5.34 -0.84
C PRO A 8 3.13 6.37 -1.96
N ASN A 9 1.90 6.84 -2.18
CA ASN A 9 1.50 7.81 -3.22
C ASN A 9 1.50 7.29 -4.66
N ASP A 10 1.83 6.02 -4.88
CA ASP A 10 1.72 5.39 -6.19
C ASP A 10 0.51 4.46 -6.24
N PRO A 11 -0.09 4.28 -7.42
CA PRO A 11 -1.14 3.30 -7.63
C PRO A 11 -0.59 1.88 -7.38
N PRO A 12 -1.36 0.98 -6.74
CA PRO A 12 -0.97 -0.41 -6.58
C PRO A 12 -0.64 -1.05 -7.93
N LEU A 13 0.52 -1.69 -7.97
CA LEU A 13 1.00 -2.42 -9.13
C LEU A 13 0.80 -3.91 -8.91
N HIS A 14 0.33 -4.60 -9.93
CA HIS A 14 0.17 -6.04 -9.98
C HIS A 14 1.15 -6.66 -10.97
N SER A 15 1.79 -7.77 -10.57
CA SER A 15 2.57 -8.58 -11.50
C SER A 15 2.30 -10.06 -11.25
N MET A 16 2.47 -10.85 -12.30
CA MET A 16 2.16 -12.26 -12.33
C MET A 16 3.38 -13.07 -12.78
N PHE A 17 3.72 -14.09 -12.00
CA PHE A 17 4.73 -15.07 -12.37
C PHE A 17 4.09 -16.24 -13.12
N ASN A 18 4.53 -16.47 -14.35
CA ASN A 18 4.01 -17.53 -15.24
C ASN A 18 4.76 -18.87 -15.12
N GLY A 19 5.67 -19.00 -14.16
CA GLY A 19 6.53 -20.18 -14.01
C GLY A 19 7.97 -19.98 -14.51
N ALA A 20 8.21 -18.99 -15.36
CA ALA A 20 9.55 -18.64 -15.86
C ALA A 20 9.90 -17.16 -15.64
N ASN A 21 8.96 -16.26 -15.92
CA ASN A 21 9.16 -14.82 -15.86
C ASN A 21 8.01 -14.12 -15.14
N TRP A 22 8.28 -12.93 -14.61
CA TRP A 22 7.27 -11.99 -14.17
C TRP A 22 6.68 -11.24 -15.36
N SER A 23 5.37 -11.01 -15.35
CA SER A 23 4.73 -10.08 -16.28
C SER A 23 5.20 -8.65 -16.00
N PRO A 24 5.16 -7.74 -16.99
CA PRO A 24 5.25 -6.31 -16.72
C PRO A 24 4.23 -5.92 -15.63
N PRO A 25 4.58 -4.98 -14.73
CA PRO A 25 3.64 -4.47 -13.75
C PRO A 25 2.45 -3.81 -14.44
N ASP A 26 1.24 -4.20 -14.05
CA ASP A 26 -0.01 -3.59 -14.48
C ASP A 26 -0.58 -2.73 -13.35
N GLN A 27 -1.10 -1.57 -13.71
CA GLN A 27 -1.62 -0.61 -12.74
C GLN A 27 -3.07 -0.95 -12.42
N LEU A 28 -3.36 -1.21 -11.14
CA LEU A 28 -4.74 -1.38 -10.72
C LEU A 28 -5.43 0.00 -10.69
N PRO A 29 -6.67 0.10 -11.20
CA PRO A 29 -7.42 1.35 -11.21
C PRO A 29 -7.76 1.77 -9.78
N THR A 30 -7.17 2.87 -9.32
CA THR A 30 -7.51 3.50 -8.05
C THR A 30 -7.44 5.02 -8.18
N ALA A 31 -8.28 5.70 -7.41
CA ALA A 31 -8.31 7.16 -7.35
C ALA A 31 -7.53 7.73 -6.16
N ASP A 32 -7.00 6.90 -5.27
CA ASP A 32 -6.64 7.32 -3.91
C ASP A 32 -5.60 6.42 -3.22
N ILE A 33 -5.11 6.88 -2.07
CA ILE A 33 -4.15 6.17 -1.23
C ILE A 33 -4.77 4.88 -0.67
N VAL A 34 -4.22 3.76 -1.15
CA VAL A 34 -4.65 2.41 -0.83
C VAL A 34 -4.04 1.93 0.49
N GLU A 35 -4.87 1.36 1.36
CA GLU A 35 -4.49 0.68 2.60
C GLU A 35 -5.13 -0.71 2.64
N LEU A 36 -4.57 -1.60 3.47
CA LEU A 36 -5.11 -2.93 3.77
C LEU A 36 -5.42 -3.79 2.53
N LEU A 37 -4.63 -3.68 1.46
CA LEU A 37 -4.83 -4.47 0.24
C LEU A 37 -4.74 -5.98 0.55
N ARG A 38 -5.70 -6.73 0.00
CA ARG A 38 -5.77 -8.19 0.01
C ARG A 38 -6.05 -8.68 -1.39
N ILE A 39 -5.46 -9.83 -1.73
CA ILE A 39 -5.58 -10.47 -3.03
C ILE A 39 -5.86 -11.96 -2.85
N ALA A 40 -6.74 -12.49 -3.68
CA ALA A 40 -7.03 -13.91 -3.78
C ALA A 40 -7.25 -14.28 -5.25
N VAL A 41 -6.88 -15.52 -5.64
CA VAL A 41 -7.21 -16.06 -6.95
C VAL A 41 -8.06 -17.30 -6.77
N THR A 42 -9.26 -17.30 -7.32
CA THR A 42 -10.23 -18.40 -7.18
C THR A 42 -10.99 -18.65 -8.48
N GLY A 43 -11.81 -19.72 -8.53
CA GLY A 43 -12.82 -19.91 -9.58
C GLY A 43 -12.26 -19.91 -11.02
N GLY A 44 -11.18 -20.65 -11.27
CA GLY A 44 -10.57 -20.72 -12.61
C GLY A 44 -9.95 -19.39 -13.04
N ASN A 45 -8.90 -18.98 -12.32
CA ASN A 45 -8.09 -17.81 -12.62
C ASN A 45 -8.83 -16.46 -12.55
N THR A 46 -9.74 -16.32 -11.61
CA THR A 46 -10.35 -15.03 -11.29
C THR A 46 -9.54 -14.40 -10.15
N LEU A 47 -8.90 -13.26 -10.42
CA LEU A 47 -8.23 -12.43 -9.43
C LEU A 47 -9.29 -11.58 -8.73
N HIS A 48 -9.28 -11.62 -7.40
CA HIS A 48 -10.06 -10.78 -6.51
C HIS A 48 -9.11 -9.86 -5.76
N VAL A 49 -9.37 -8.56 -5.82
CA VAL A 49 -8.60 -7.54 -5.11
C VAL A 49 -9.56 -6.75 -4.22
N VAL A 50 -9.20 -6.61 -2.95
CA VAL A 50 -9.97 -5.84 -1.97
C VAL A 50 -9.03 -4.88 -1.27
N TRP A 51 -9.47 -3.63 -1.06
CA TRP A 51 -8.66 -2.64 -0.36
C TRP A 51 -9.52 -1.57 0.32
N THR A 52 -8.91 -0.80 1.21
CA THR A 52 -9.52 0.38 1.82
C THR A 52 -8.82 1.65 1.34
N VAL A 53 -9.54 2.77 1.32
CA VAL A 53 -8.98 4.07 0.98
C VAL A 53 -8.91 4.95 2.24
N LYS A 54 -7.73 5.51 2.54
CA LYS A 54 -7.50 6.30 3.77
C LYS A 54 -8.22 7.66 3.77
N THR A 55 -8.44 8.24 2.60
CA THR A 55 -8.95 9.61 2.43
C THR A 55 -10.46 9.74 2.67
N ALA A 56 -11.18 8.62 2.71
CA ALA A 56 -12.60 8.59 3.03
C ALA A 56 -12.79 8.10 4.48
N GLN A 57 -13.33 8.95 5.37
CA GLN A 57 -13.99 8.48 6.58
C GLN A 57 -15.51 8.57 6.39
N PRO A 58 -16.27 7.50 6.65
CA PRO A 58 -15.82 6.16 7.09
C PRO A 58 -14.98 5.44 6.01
N PHE A 59 -14.10 4.52 6.44
CA PHE A 59 -13.30 3.72 5.52
C PHE A 59 -14.20 3.05 4.50
N THR A 60 -13.97 3.36 3.23
CA THR A 60 -14.69 2.72 2.12
C THR A 60 -13.88 1.51 1.65
N VAL A 61 -14.54 0.35 1.63
CA VAL A 61 -13.97 -0.89 1.07
C VAL A 61 -14.25 -0.91 -0.42
N TRP A 62 -13.21 -1.11 -1.21
CA TRP A 62 -13.27 -1.22 -2.65
C TRP A 62 -12.96 -2.65 -3.09
N TYR A 63 -13.55 -3.04 -4.20
CA TYR A 63 -13.41 -4.38 -4.78
C TYR A 63 -13.20 -4.30 -6.28
N MET A 64 -12.27 -5.10 -6.78
CA MET A 64 -12.06 -5.33 -8.21
C MET A 64 -11.92 -6.82 -8.47
N GLN A 65 -12.40 -7.24 -9.65
CA GLN A 65 -12.13 -8.56 -10.18
C GLN A 65 -11.57 -8.48 -11.60
N GLY A 66 -10.71 -9.45 -11.93
CA GLY A 66 -10.14 -9.59 -13.26
C GLY A 66 -9.83 -11.04 -13.58
N LYS A 67 -9.64 -11.34 -14.86
CA LYS A 67 -9.11 -12.63 -15.28
C LYS A 67 -7.59 -12.58 -15.29
N THR A 68 -6.96 -13.61 -14.74
CA THR A 68 -5.52 -13.79 -14.77
C THR A 68 -5.14 -14.94 -15.70
N THR A 69 -3.98 -14.87 -16.33
CA THR A 69 -3.42 -15.98 -17.14
C THR A 69 -2.43 -16.83 -16.34
N ALA A 70 -2.36 -16.64 -15.02
CA ALA A 70 -1.45 -17.37 -14.15
C ALA A 70 -1.74 -18.87 -14.23
N PRO A 71 -0.74 -19.73 -14.41
CA PRO A 71 -0.95 -21.17 -14.30
C PRO A 71 -1.50 -21.52 -12.91
N ALA A 72 -2.46 -22.43 -12.86
CA ALA A 72 -2.93 -22.97 -11.60
C ALA A 72 -1.76 -23.71 -10.92
N VAL A 73 -1.39 -23.25 -9.73
CA VAL A 73 -0.42 -23.97 -8.89
C VAL A 73 -1.21 -25.01 -8.10
N PRO A 74 -0.89 -26.31 -8.21
CA PRO A 74 -1.53 -27.34 -7.39
C PRO A 74 -1.42 -26.99 -5.91
N PHE A 75 -2.44 -27.32 -5.13
CA PHE A 75 -2.38 -27.20 -3.68
C PHE A 75 -1.16 -27.98 -3.17
N GLN A 76 -0.22 -27.28 -2.52
CA GLN A 76 0.83 -27.94 -1.75
C GLN A 76 0.21 -28.36 -0.41
N PRO A 77 0.13 -29.67 -0.10
CA PRO A 77 -0.33 -30.09 1.21
C PRO A 77 0.55 -29.47 2.28
N VAL A 78 -0.10 -29.04 3.37
CA VAL A 78 0.62 -28.61 4.57
C VAL A 78 1.57 -29.73 4.95
N PRO A 79 2.87 -29.44 5.18
CA PRO A 79 3.81 -30.46 5.63
C PRO A 79 3.21 -31.19 6.83
N ALA A 80 3.07 -32.51 6.72
CA ALA A 80 2.60 -33.31 7.84
C ALA A 80 3.54 -33.04 9.02
N PRO A 81 3.03 -32.86 10.25
CA PRO A 81 3.90 -32.80 11.41
C PRO A 81 4.79 -34.04 11.40
N PRO A 82 6.09 -33.92 11.76
CA PRO A 82 6.95 -35.08 11.90
C PRO A 82 6.24 -36.14 12.74
N PRO A 83 6.37 -37.44 12.41
CA PRO A 83 5.82 -38.49 13.24
C PRO A 83 6.26 -38.24 14.69
N ALA A 84 5.30 -38.29 15.63
CA ALA A 84 5.67 -38.28 17.04
C ALA A 84 6.71 -39.39 17.23
N ALA A 85 7.86 -39.07 17.83
CA ALA A 85 8.87 -40.06 18.11
C ALA A 85 8.20 -41.21 18.85
N SER A 86 8.25 -42.42 18.27
CA SER A 86 7.79 -43.62 18.98
C SER A 86 8.54 -43.64 20.30
N ALA A 87 7.81 -43.71 21.42
CA ALA A 87 8.42 -43.86 22.72
C ALA A 87 9.32 -45.10 22.64
N ASN A 88 10.63 -44.88 22.55
CA ASN A 88 11.59 -45.94 22.71
C ASN A 88 11.39 -46.43 24.16
N PRO A 89 11.11 -47.72 24.41
CA PRO A 89 10.99 -48.21 25.78
C PRO A 89 12.21 -47.76 26.56
N ALA A 90 11.96 -47.01 27.63
CA ALA A 90 12.98 -46.33 28.40
C ALA A 90 14.01 -47.35 28.90
N ALA A 91 15.22 -47.32 28.33
CA ALA A 91 16.37 -47.74 29.10
C ALA A 91 16.45 -46.78 30.30
N SER A 92 16.37 -47.32 31.51
CA SER A 92 16.59 -46.58 32.76
C SER A 92 17.94 -45.86 32.66
N GLN A 93 17.91 -44.57 32.34
CA GLN A 93 19.09 -43.72 32.27
C GLN A 93 19.21 -42.92 33.57
N ALA A 94 20.42 -42.95 34.11
CA ALA A 94 20.84 -42.17 35.26
C ALA A 94 20.61 -40.68 35.01
N GLU A 95 20.23 -39.99 36.09
CA GLU A 95 19.95 -38.57 36.20
C GLU A 95 21.12 -37.72 35.65
N ALA A 96 20.95 -37.17 34.45
CA ALA A 96 21.87 -36.20 33.89
C ALA A 96 21.39 -34.79 34.25
N THR A 97 22.22 -34.08 35.00
CA THR A 97 22.09 -32.66 35.32
C THR A 97 21.90 -31.83 34.05
N ALA A 98 20.73 -31.21 33.90
CA ALA A 98 20.42 -30.34 32.77
C ALA A 98 21.19 -29.03 32.87
N GLU A 99 21.91 -28.67 31.81
CA GLU A 99 22.33 -27.29 31.58
C GLU A 99 21.16 -26.49 30.95
N PRO A 100 20.91 -25.26 31.41
CA PRO A 100 19.83 -24.42 30.92
C PRO A 100 20.13 -23.90 29.50
N GLY A 101 19.57 -24.59 28.50
CA GLY A 101 19.59 -24.14 27.10
C GLY A 101 18.64 -22.96 26.87
N THR A 102 19.19 -21.84 26.41
CA THR A 102 18.47 -20.62 26.06
C THR A 102 17.73 -20.83 24.74
N GLY A 103 16.50 -21.34 24.81
CA GLY A 103 15.61 -21.42 23.66
C GLY A 103 15.21 -20.03 23.18
N LEU A 104 15.78 -19.57 22.07
CA LEU A 104 15.33 -18.35 21.40
C LEU A 104 13.97 -18.62 20.75
N SER A 105 12.92 -18.22 21.45
CA SER A 105 11.58 -18.15 20.87
C SER A 105 11.60 -17.16 19.70
N PRO A 106 11.04 -17.48 18.52
CA PRO A 106 10.91 -16.53 17.43
C PRO A 106 9.98 -15.39 17.88
N ARG A 107 10.59 -14.33 18.40
CA ARG A 107 9.91 -13.09 18.75
C ARG A 107 9.48 -12.44 17.44
N ALA A 108 8.16 -12.33 17.23
CA ALA A 108 7.63 -11.45 16.20
C ALA A 108 8.31 -10.09 16.40
N ALA A 109 9.10 -9.66 15.42
CA ALA A 109 9.69 -8.35 15.46
C ALA A 109 8.53 -7.36 15.44
N ASP A 110 8.31 -6.67 16.55
CA ASP A 110 7.53 -5.43 16.57
C ASP A 110 8.27 -4.49 15.62
N ILE A 111 7.84 -4.44 14.36
CA ILE A 111 8.30 -3.45 13.41
C ILE A 111 7.75 -2.12 13.93
N PRO A 112 8.60 -1.18 14.39
CA PRO A 112 8.13 0.10 14.84
C PRO A 112 7.48 0.78 13.63
N HIS A 113 6.16 0.89 13.65
CA HIS A 113 5.44 1.74 12.71
C HIS A 113 5.68 3.19 13.13
N ASP A 114 6.90 3.71 12.87
CA ASP A 114 7.21 5.13 12.99
C ASP A 114 6.58 5.85 11.80
N TYR A 115 5.25 5.95 11.86
CA TYR A 115 4.42 6.58 10.85
C TYR A 115 4.55 8.09 11.04
N ARG A 116 5.64 8.67 10.52
CA ARG A 116 5.77 10.13 10.44
C ARG A 116 4.72 10.65 9.46
N PRO A 117 3.73 11.44 9.89
CA PRO A 117 2.83 12.07 8.95
C PRO A 117 3.65 13.05 8.12
N VAL A 118 3.94 12.67 6.87
CA VAL A 118 4.38 13.64 5.86
C VAL A 118 3.29 14.69 5.78
N ALA A 119 3.66 15.94 6.05
CA ALA A 119 2.75 17.08 6.00
C ALA A 119 2.11 17.12 4.61
N ARG A 120 0.86 16.64 4.52
CA ARG A 120 0.09 16.64 3.29
C ARG A 120 -0.16 18.09 2.90
N MET A 121 0.42 18.53 1.79
CA MET A 121 -0.06 19.74 1.13
C MET A 121 -1.45 19.42 0.58
N THR A 122 -2.49 19.88 1.26
CA THR A 122 -3.86 19.79 0.76
C THR A 122 -3.96 20.56 -0.57
N PRO A 123 -4.72 20.06 -1.57
CA PRO A 123 -4.88 20.74 -2.86
C PRO A 123 -5.30 22.21 -2.73
N GLY A 124 -6.06 22.55 -1.68
CA GLY A 124 -6.43 23.93 -1.36
C GLY A 124 -5.24 24.87 -1.11
N ASN A 125 -4.13 24.38 -0.55
CA ASN A 125 -2.93 25.19 -0.34
C ASN A 125 -2.21 25.52 -1.65
N LEU A 126 -2.25 24.63 -2.65
CA LEU A 126 -1.67 24.90 -3.97
C LEU A 126 -2.51 25.94 -4.74
N VAL A 127 -3.84 25.89 -4.61
CA VAL A 127 -4.73 26.90 -5.20
C VAL A 127 -4.51 28.28 -4.55
N LEU A 128 -4.31 28.34 -3.23
CA LEU A 128 -4.01 29.58 -2.51
C LEU A 128 -2.69 30.23 -2.96
N LEU A 129 -1.67 29.44 -3.29
CA LEU A 129 -0.38 29.93 -3.78
C LEU A 129 -0.44 30.53 -5.20
N GLY A 130 -1.35 30.05 -6.05
CA GLY A 130 -1.47 30.52 -7.44
C GLY A 130 -2.51 31.63 -7.66
N VAL A 131 -3.71 31.46 -7.09
CA VAL A 131 -4.87 32.31 -7.43
C VAL A 131 -4.80 33.68 -6.74
N VAL A 132 -4.34 33.72 -5.48
CA VAL A 132 -4.24 34.96 -4.70
C VAL A 132 -3.32 36.00 -5.37
N PRO A 133 -2.06 35.69 -5.75
CA PRO A 133 -1.20 36.68 -6.39
C PRO A 133 -1.71 37.12 -7.76
N ALA A 134 -2.36 36.23 -8.52
CA ALA A 134 -2.94 36.57 -9.83
C ALA A 134 -4.10 37.58 -9.71
N LEU A 135 -5.01 37.37 -8.76
CA LEU A 135 -6.11 38.30 -8.49
C LEU A 135 -5.58 39.66 -7.98
N LEU A 136 -4.56 39.65 -7.12
CA LEU A 136 -3.96 40.86 -6.59
C LEU A 136 -3.28 41.68 -7.69
N ALA A 137 -2.58 41.03 -8.63
CA ALA A 137 -2.03 41.69 -9.81
C ALA A 137 -3.13 42.32 -10.70
N LEU A 138 -4.25 41.62 -10.91
CA LEU A 138 -5.39 42.14 -11.67
C LEU A 138 -5.99 43.40 -11.03
N VAL A 139 -6.17 43.40 -9.71
CA VAL A 139 -6.68 44.56 -8.96
C VAL A 139 -5.73 45.77 -9.09
N ILE A 140 -4.43 45.54 -9.00
CA ILE A 140 -3.42 46.61 -9.17
C ILE A 140 -3.48 47.20 -10.58
N ILE A 141 -3.55 46.37 -11.62
CA ILE A 141 -3.65 46.82 -13.01
C ILE A 141 -4.92 47.66 -13.21
N PHE A 142 -6.05 47.23 -12.66
CA PHE A 142 -7.32 47.95 -12.75
C PHE A 142 -7.25 49.32 -12.05
N ALA A 143 -6.65 49.38 -10.87
CA ALA A 143 -6.47 50.62 -10.12
C ALA A 143 -5.60 51.63 -10.90
N ILE A 144 -4.50 51.17 -11.51
CA ILE A 144 -3.63 52.01 -12.36
C ILE A 144 -4.42 52.55 -13.57
N ARG A 145 -5.21 51.71 -14.23
CA ARG A 145 -6.02 52.12 -15.39
C ARG A 145 -7.07 53.17 -15.02
N ILE A 146 -7.75 53.00 -13.88
CA ILE A 146 -8.73 53.98 -13.40
C ILE A 146 -8.03 55.31 -13.05
N ALA A 147 -6.87 55.26 -12.40
CA ALA A 147 -6.11 56.46 -12.06
C ALA A 147 -5.67 57.24 -13.32
N GLN A 148 -5.23 56.54 -14.37
CA GLN A 148 -4.85 57.15 -15.64
C GLN A 148 -6.03 57.81 -16.38
N ILE A 149 -7.23 57.24 -16.29
CA ILE A 149 -8.44 57.83 -16.90
C ILE A 149 -8.88 59.08 -16.13
N ARG A 150 -8.79 59.04 -14.80
CA ARG A 150 -9.32 60.11 -13.94
C ARG A 150 -8.46 61.37 -13.89
N TRP A 151 -7.20 61.29 -14.30
CA TRP A 151 -6.30 62.43 -14.36
C TRP A 151 -6.07 62.83 -15.83
N PRO A 152 -6.95 63.67 -16.41
CA PRO A 152 -6.66 64.27 -17.70
C PRO A 152 -5.36 65.05 -17.58
N LYS A 153 -4.41 64.79 -18.46
CA LYS A 153 -3.20 65.60 -18.55
C LYS A 153 -3.63 66.95 -19.09
N GLU A 154 -3.73 67.95 -18.21
CA GLU A 154 -3.75 69.34 -18.63
C GLU A 154 -2.37 69.63 -19.25
N TYR A 155 -2.33 69.59 -20.57
CA TYR A 155 -1.23 70.04 -21.42
C TYR A 155 -1.61 71.36 -22.05
#